data_AF-A0A1I2BAT2-F1
#
_entry.id   AF-A0A1I2BAT2-F1
#
_cell.length_a   1.000
_cell.length_b   1.000
_cell.length_c   1.000
_cell.angle_alpha   90.00
_cell.angle_beta   90.00
_cell.angle_gamma   90.00
#
_symmetry.space_group_name_H-M   'P 1'
#
loop_
_entity.id
_entity.type
_entity.pdbx_description
1 polymer ?
#
loop_
_entity_poly.entity_id
_entity_poly.type
_entity_poly.pdbx_seq_one_letter_code
_entity_poly.pdbx_strand_id
1 'polypeptide(L)'
;MNQLYKIIAAIRMKASSDILATAQFFPDKNISTKSQAIAAGWPAQIITEISPNITLDELKTLTIASSPNMVVIPNEGYILAAPSARDIEKIITSKSTNDDYSLPEGRMAGKTVIVTGAAQGFGQGIAESFFQEGANVVIADLNDVKGTQLVNQLNKENRANKAFFVKCDVSNAASVEEMVNLSIIRFGGIDTLISNAGILRAGGLDEMEPSVFELMTKVNYNGFFHCAKAGAAIMKVQTKMKSNYFADIIQINSKSGLKGSNKNFAYAGAKFGGIGLTQSFALELMPNRIKVNAICPGNFFEGPLWSDPEKGLFIQYLNAGKVPGAKSIEDVKKHYESQVPAGRGCRVIDVVRAIFYAIEQEYETGQAIPVTGGQNMLS
;
A
#
# COMPACT_ATOMS: atom_id res chain seq x y z
N MET A 1 -18.49 -5.02 1.15
CA MET A 1 -18.06 -3.81 0.40
C MET A 1 -19.27 -3.03 -0.06
N ASN A 2 -19.39 -1.79 0.43
CA ASN A 2 -20.43 -0.83 0.10
C ASN A 2 -20.47 -0.52 -1.42
N GLN A 3 -21.67 -0.33 -1.99
CA GLN A 3 -21.87 -0.01 -3.40
C GLN A 3 -21.19 1.31 -3.79
N LEU A 4 -21.23 2.33 -2.92
CA LEU A 4 -20.61 3.63 -3.15
C LEU A 4 -19.12 3.51 -3.48
N TYR A 5 -18.37 2.69 -2.76
CA TYR A 5 -16.94 2.50 -3.00
C TYR A 5 -16.66 1.87 -4.37
N LYS A 6 -17.52 0.96 -4.83
CA LYS A 6 -17.42 0.37 -6.17
C LYS A 6 -17.68 1.42 -7.25
N ILE A 7 -18.68 2.29 -7.04
CA ILE A 7 -18.99 3.40 -7.95
C ILE A 7 -17.79 4.35 -8.04
N ILE A 8 -17.23 4.77 -6.91
CA ILE A 8 -16.06 5.66 -6.86
C ILE A 8 -14.90 5.09 -7.69
N ALA A 9 -14.55 3.81 -7.47
CA ALA A 9 -13.48 3.17 -8.21
C ALA A 9 -13.79 2.99 -9.69
N ALA A 10 -15.03 2.68 -10.04
CA ALA A 10 -15.44 2.57 -11.43
C ALA A 10 -15.37 3.91 -12.17
N ILE A 11 -15.81 5.00 -11.53
CA ILE A 11 -15.70 6.36 -12.09
C ILE A 11 -14.25 6.75 -12.30
N ARG A 12 -13.36 6.51 -11.33
CA ARG A 12 -11.92 6.77 -11.48
C ARG A 12 -11.35 6.10 -12.73
N MET A 13 -11.62 4.80 -12.91
CA MET A 13 -11.09 4.03 -14.03
C MET A 13 -11.62 4.50 -15.40
N LYS A 14 -12.78 5.16 -15.43
CA LYS A 14 -13.40 5.70 -16.64
C LYS A 14 -13.12 7.16 -16.90
N ALA A 15 -12.57 7.90 -15.93
CA ALA A 15 -12.43 9.36 -16.03
C ALA A 15 -11.50 9.80 -17.17
N SER A 16 -10.59 8.94 -17.62
CA SER A 16 -9.71 9.20 -18.76
C SER A 16 -9.30 7.91 -19.47
N SER A 17 -9.17 7.98 -20.80
CA SER A 17 -8.58 6.91 -21.63
C SER A 17 -7.05 6.88 -21.51
N ASP A 18 -6.42 8.06 -21.45
CA ASP A 18 -5.00 8.24 -21.73
C ASP A 18 -4.13 8.24 -20.46
N ILE A 19 -4.69 8.69 -19.33
CA ILE A 19 -4.00 8.75 -18.04
C ILE A 19 -4.80 8.04 -16.95
N LEU A 20 -4.11 7.65 -15.87
CA LEU A 20 -4.78 7.19 -14.66
C LEU A 20 -5.09 8.40 -13.77
N ALA A 21 -6.34 8.85 -13.81
CA ALA A 21 -6.82 9.98 -13.02
C ALA A 21 -6.88 9.66 -11.52
N THR A 22 -6.91 10.73 -10.70
CA THR A 22 -7.37 10.64 -9.31
C THR A 22 -8.87 10.93 -9.28
N ALA A 23 -9.62 10.23 -8.43
CA ALA A 23 -10.98 10.61 -8.10
C ALA A 23 -11.12 10.76 -6.58
N GLN A 24 -11.84 11.77 -6.12
CA GLN A 24 -12.11 11.96 -4.70
C GLN A 24 -13.62 12.10 -4.48
N PHE A 25 -14.12 11.43 -3.45
CA PHE A 25 -15.51 11.53 -3.03
C PHE A 25 -15.69 12.63 -1.98
N PHE A 26 -16.78 13.38 -2.13
CA PHE A 26 -17.20 14.46 -1.25
C PHE A 26 -18.61 14.16 -0.75
N PRO A 27 -18.79 13.87 0.56
CA PRO A 27 -20.09 13.57 1.14
C PRO A 27 -20.94 14.83 1.37
N ASP A 28 -21.00 15.73 0.39
CA ASP A 28 -21.78 16.96 0.46
C ASP A 28 -23.21 16.72 -0.04
N LYS A 29 -24.10 16.44 0.91
CA LYS A 29 -25.52 16.18 0.64
C LYS A 29 -26.27 17.38 0.07
N ASN A 30 -25.71 18.60 0.14
CA ASN A 30 -26.32 19.78 -0.47
C ASN A 30 -26.18 19.76 -2.01
N ILE A 31 -25.21 19.02 -2.53
CA ILE A 31 -25.05 18.77 -3.97
C ILE A 31 -25.46 17.32 -4.25
N SER A 32 -26.77 17.09 -4.35
CA SER A 32 -27.37 15.78 -4.62
C SER A 32 -27.95 15.66 -6.04
N THR A 33 -27.98 16.74 -6.81
CA THR A 33 -28.45 16.76 -8.20
C THR A 33 -27.53 17.62 -9.08
N LYS A 34 -27.58 17.41 -10.40
CA LYS A 34 -26.89 18.23 -11.38
C LYS A 34 -27.29 19.70 -11.27
N SER A 35 -28.58 19.99 -11.08
CA SER A 35 -29.09 21.35 -10.92
C SER A 35 -28.50 22.04 -9.67
N GLN A 36 -28.37 21.32 -8.56
CA GLN A 36 -27.73 21.85 -7.34
C GLN A 36 -26.23 22.10 -7.55
N ALA A 37 -25.54 21.21 -8.25
CA ALA A 37 -24.13 21.42 -8.60
C ALA A 37 -23.95 22.68 -9.45
N ILE A 38 -24.78 22.88 -10.49
CA ILE A 38 -24.75 24.08 -11.33
C ILE A 38 -25.05 25.33 -10.50
N ALA A 39 -26.07 25.29 -9.64
CA ALA A 39 -26.40 26.40 -8.74
C ALA A 39 -25.26 26.73 -7.76
N ALA A 40 -24.47 25.73 -7.36
CA ALA A 40 -23.26 25.90 -6.57
C ALA A 40 -22.05 26.42 -7.39
N GLY A 41 -22.22 26.73 -8.67
CA GLY A 41 -21.18 27.32 -9.52
C GLY A 41 -20.30 26.32 -10.27
N TRP A 42 -20.68 25.04 -10.30
CA TRP A 42 -19.94 24.04 -11.07
C TRP A 42 -20.29 24.12 -12.58
N PRO A 43 -19.32 23.94 -13.50
CA PRO A 43 -19.59 23.99 -14.93
C PRO A 43 -20.50 22.84 -15.40
N ALA A 44 -21.61 23.16 -16.06
CA ALA A 44 -22.64 22.17 -16.44
C ALA A 44 -22.13 21.04 -17.35
N GLN A 45 -21.09 21.33 -18.14
CA GLN A 45 -20.49 20.42 -19.12
C GLN A 45 -19.68 19.28 -18.48
N ILE A 46 -19.19 19.46 -17.24
CA ILE A 46 -18.41 18.42 -16.56
C ILE A 46 -19.27 17.53 -15.66
N ILE A 47 -20.55 17.88 -15.46
CA ILE A 47 -21.43 17.22 -14.49
C ILE A 47 -22.24 16.10 -15.15
N THR A 48 -22.08 14.91 -14.60
CA THR A 48 -22.94 13.75 -14.83
C THR A 48 -23.69 13.40 -13.55
N GLU A 49 -24.98 13.09 -13.65
CA GLU A 49 -25.76 12.58 -12.51
C GLU A 49 -26.04 11.09 -12.75
N ILE A 50 -25.88 10.27 -11.71
CA ILE A 50 -26.10 8.82 -11.79
C ILE A 50 -26.99 8.33 -10.66
N SER A 51 -27.64 7.17 -10.86
CA SER A 51 -28.37 6.49 -9.79
C SER A 51 -27.40 5.96 -8.72
N PRO A 52 -27.71 6.07 -7.41
CA PRO A 52 -26.92 5.43 -6.35
C PRO A 52 -26.93 3.89 -6.45
N ASN A 53 -27.92 3.33 -7.15
CA ASN A 53 -28.07 1.90 -7.38
C ASN A 53 -27.52 1.44 -8.74
N ILE A 54 -26.80 2.30 -9.47
CA ILE A 54 -26.24 1.95 -10.77
C ILE A 54 -25.31 0.74 -10.65
N THR A 55 -25.45 -0.19 -11.60
CA THR A 55 -24.63 -1.40 -11.69
C THR A 55 -23.28 -1.12 -12.36
N LEU A 56 -22.32 -2.04 -12.22
CA LEU A 56 -21.02 -1.90 -12.89
C LEU A 56 -21.14 -2.02 -14.42
N ASP A 57 -22.07 -2.82 -14.93
CA ASP A 57 -22.29 -2.97 -16.38
C ASP A 57 -22.93 -1.72 -17.00
N GLU A 58 -23.88 -1.11 -16.29
CA GLU A 58 -24.41 0.21 -16.66
C GLU A 58 -23.30 1.27 -16.60
N LEU A 59 -22.50 1.33 -15.53
CA LEU A 59 -21.37 2.24 -15.44
C LEU A 59 -20.36 2.03 -16.58
N LYS A 60 -20.15 0.78 -17.02
CA LYS A 60 -19.21 0.46 -18.09
C LYS A 60 -19.64 1.04 -19.44
N THR A 61 -20.94 1.13 -19.69
CA THR A 61 -21.51 1.70 -20.93
C THR A 61 -21.86 3.18 -20.82
N LEU A 62 -22.00 3.72 -19.59
CA LEU A 62 -22.29 5.13 -19.34
C LEU A 62 -21.21 6.05 -19.95
N THR A 63 -21.64 7.07 -20.68
CA THR A 63 -20.74 8.14 -21.12
C THR A 63 -20.61 9.16 -19.99
N ILE A 64 -19.38 9.41 -19.56
CA ILE A 64 -19.04 10.48 -18.62
C ILE A 64 -18.09 11.47 -19.31
N ALA A 65 -18.11 12.73 -18.90
CA ALA A 65 -17.17 13.72 -19.40
C ALA A 65 -15.71 13.28 -19.14
N SER A 66 -14.80 13.61 -20.05
CA SER A 66 -13.37 13.40 -19.83
C SER A 66 -12.88 14.24 -18.65
N SER A 67 -11.87 13.74 -17.95
CA SER A 67 -11.21 14.44 -16.84
C SER A 67 -10.80 15.88 -17.23
N PRO A 68 -11.13 16.90 -16.41
CA PRO A 68 -11.85 16.78 -15.14
C PRO A 68 -13.35 16.56 -15.33
N ASN A 69 -13.93 15.72 -14.47
CA ASN A 69 -15.38 15.47 -14.45
C ASN A 69 -15.92 15.36 -13.03
N MET A 70 -17.20 15.68 -12.88
CA MET A 70 -17.94 15.60 -11.63
C MET A 70 -19.13 14.66 -11.79
N VAL A 71 -19.22 13.66 -10.91
CA VAL A 71 -20.32 12.69 -10.89
C VAL A 71 -21.12 12.87 -9.62
N VAL A 72 -22.36 13.34 -9.75
CA VAL A 72 -23.29 13.53 -8.64
C VAL A 72 -24.05 12.25 -8.37
N ILE A 73 -24.13 11.87 -7.10
CA ILE A 73 -24.83 10.69 -6.60
C ILE A 73 -25.89 11.15 -5.60
N PRO A 74 -27.18 11.10 -5.96
CA PRO A 74 -28.27 11.58 -5.10
C PRO A 74 -28.22 11.00 -3.69
N ASN A 75 -28.35 11.90 -2.69
CA ASN A 75 -28.33 11.63 -1.24
C ASN A 75 -26.99 11.16 -0.65
N GLU A 76 -25.97 10.93 -1.48
CA GLU A 76 -24.63 10.53 -1.06
C GLU A 76 -23.65 11.71 -1.13
N GLY A 77 -23.64 12.44 -2.25
CA GLY A 77 -22.71 13.54 -2.52
C GLY A 77 -22.20 13.50 -3.96
N TYR A 78 -20.92 13.82 -4.18
CA TYR A 78 -20.34 13.81 -5.52
C TYR A 78 -18.91 13.27 -5.54
N ILE A 79 -18.51 12.77 -6.71
CA ILE A 79 -17.14 12.38 -7.03
C ILE A 79 -16.57 13.44 -7.97
N LEU A 80 -15.37 13.93 -7.67
CA LEU A 80 -14.60 14.77 -8.59
C LEU A 80 -13.40 13.96 -9.07
N ALA A 81 -13.28 13.77 -10.38
CA ALA A 81 -12.11 13.17 -11.00
C ALA A 81 -11.32 14.22 -11.77
N ALA A 82 -10.00 14.21 -11.63
CA ALA A 82 -9.08 15.13 -12.31
C ALA A 82 -7.75 14.42 -12.63
N PRO A 83 -6.88 15.00 -13.47
CA PRO A 83 -5.60 14.38 -13.83
C PRO A 83 -4.71 14.04 -12.63
N SER A 84 -4.78 14.83 -11.55
CA SER A 84 -4.02 14.59 -10.32
C SER A 84 -4.80 14.96 -9.06
N ALA A 85 -4.29 14.53 -7.89
CA ALA A 85 -4.88 14.89 -6.60
C ALA A 85 -4.73 16.39 -6.30
N ARG A 86 -3.66 17.03 -6.78
CA ARG A 86 -3.48 18.47 -6.70
C ARG A 86 -4.51 19.22 -7.54
N ASP A 87 -4.83 18.74 -8.72
CA ASP A 87 -5.82 19.40 -9.58
C ASP A 87 -7.23 19.33 -8.95
N ILE A 88 -7.56 18.23 -8.27
CA ILE A 88 -8.78 18.15 -7.43
C ILE A 88 -8.81 19.29 -6.40
N GLU A 89 -7.73 19.52 -5.65
CA GLU A 89 -7.65 20.60 -4.65
C GLU A 89 -7.84 21.98 -5.30
N LYS A 90 -7.18 22.25 -6.44
CA LYS A 90 -7.33 23.52 -7.19
C LYS A 90 -8.76 23.73 -7.67
N ILE A 91 -9.37 22.71 -8.25
CA ILE A 91 -10.72 22.76 -8.82
C ILE A 91 -11.75 23.01 -7.72
N ILE A 92 -11.60 22.39 -6.55
CA ILE A 92 -12.51 22.61 -5.42
C ILE A 92 -12.47 24.06 -4.93
N THR A 93 -11.27 24.66 -4.87
CA THR A 93 -11.12 26.05 -4.43
C THR A 93 -11.61 27.05 -5.47
N SER A 94 -11.26 26.85 -6.75
CA SER A 94 -11.53 27.81 -7.82
C SER A 94 -12.88 27.62 -8.53
N LYS A 95 -13.40 26.38 -8.52
CA LYS A 95 -14.47 25.91 -9.41
C LYS A 95 -14.19 26.17 -10.90
N SER A 96 -12.92 26.31 -11.27
CA SER A 96 -12.43 26.51 -12.63
C SER A 96 -11.91 25.21 -13.23
N THR A 97 -12.03 25.06 -14.55
CA THR A 97 -11.51 23.93 -15.33
C THR A 97 -10.66 24.39 -16.52
N ASN A 98 -10.23 25.66 -16.54
CA ASN A 98 -9.47 26.24 -17.66
C ASN A 98 -7.94 26.27 -17.41
N ASP A 99 -7.43 25.46 -16.48
CA ASP A 99 -6.08 25.58 -15.96
C ASP A 99 -5.12 24.51 -16.52
N ASP A 100 -3.83 24.88 -16.56
CA ASP A 100 -2.68 23.99 -16.78
C ASP A 100 -2.63 22.89 -15.68
N TYR A 101 -3.03 21.67 -16.05
CA TYR A 101 -3.10 20.53 -15.14
C TYR A 101 -1.71 19.94 -14.90
N SER A 102 -1.38 19.73 -13.63
CA SER A 102 -0.13 19.07 -13.28
C SER A 102 -0.28 17.57 -13.43
N LEU A 103 0.23 17.00 -14.52
CA LEU A 103 0.26 15.56 -14.68
C LEU A 103 1.26 14.92 -13.70
N PRO A 104 0.93 13.79 -13.07
CA PRO A 104 1.91 13.02 -12.33
C PRO A 104 2.93 12.40 -13.29
N GLU A 105 4.19 12.34 -12.87
CA GLU A 105 5.31 11.76 -13.62
C GLU A 105 6.02 10.68 -12.80
N GLY A 106 6.69 9.74 -13.47
CA GLY A 106 7.40 8.62 -12.83
C GLY A 106 6.72 7.28 -13.04
N ARG A 107 7.36 6.21 -12.54
CA ARG A 107 6.92 4.81 -12.77
C ARG A 107 5.54 4.51 -12.18
N MET A 108 5.12 5.29 -11.19
CA MET A 108 3.86 5.14 -10.47
C MET A 108 2.91 6.32 -10.70
N ALA A 109 3.10 7.07 -11.80
CA ALA A 109 2.29 8.24 -12.13
C ALA A 109 0.78 7.96 -12.06
N GLY A 110 0.08 8.70 -11.19
CA GLY A 110 -1.38 8.63 -11.03
C GLY A 110 -1.88 7.38 -10.30
N LYS A 111 -1.00 6.44 -9.94
CA LYS A 111 -1.35 5.26 -9.16
C LYS A 111 -1.54 5.63 -7.68
N THR A 112 -2.43 4.93 -7.01
CA THR A 112 -2.69 5.01 -5.57
C THR A 112 -2.10 3.80 -4.89
N VAL A 113 -1.19 4.04 -3.94
CA VAL A 113 -0.46 3.00 -3.23
C VAL A 113 -0.70 3.10 -1.74
N ILE A 114 -1.16 2.00 -1.14
CA ILE A 114 -1.23 1.87 0.32
C ILE A 114 0.04 1.17 0.80
N VAL A 115 0.68 1.72 1.82
CA VAL A 115 1.80 1.08 2.52
C VAL A 115 1.46 0.93 3.99
N THR A 116 1.43 -0.31 4.50
CA THR A 116 1.20 -0.57 5.94
C THR A 116 2.51 -0.56 6.73
N GLY A 117 2.49 -0.12 7.99
CA GLY A 117 3.71 0.07 8.76
C GLY A 117 4.61 1.16 8.17
N ALA A 118 4.00 2.18 7.57
CA ALA A 118 4.68 3.19 6.76
C ALA A 118 5.27 4.36 7.56
N ALA A 119 5.13 4.40 8.88
CA ALA A 119 5.64 5.50 9.69
C ALA A 119 7.14 5.39 10.02
N GLN A 120 7.81 4.28 9.64
CA GLN A 120 9.24 4.08 9.87
C GLN A 120 9.85 2.95 9.02
N GLY A 121 11.18 2.88 8.99
CA GLY A 121 11.94 1.76 8.42
C GLY A 121 11.68 1.55 6.93
N PHE A 122 11.54 0.28 6.50
CA PHE A 122 11.23 -0.03 5.10
C PHE A 122 9.91 0.58 4.64
N GLY A 123 8.88 0.57 5.47
CA GLY A 123 7.57 1.10 5.11
C GLY A 123 7.64 2.59 4.76
N GLN A 124 8.27 3.40 5.60
CA GLN A 124 8.50 4.82 5.32
C GLN A 124 9.26 5.01 4.01
N GLY A 125 10.41 4.34 3.86
CA GLY A 125 11.25 4.53 2.67
C GLY A 125 10.59 4.06 1.37
N ILE A 126 9.75 3.02 1.43
CA ILE A 126 8.92 2.58 0.29
C ILE A 126 7.88 3.65 -0.04
N ALA A 127 7.16 4.17 0.96
CA ALA A 127 6.16 5.22 0.76
C ALA A 127 6.78 6.49 0.15
N GLU A 128 7.92 6.94 0.66
CA GLU A 128 8.68 8.06 0.12
C GLU A 128 9.07 7.80 -1.35
N SER A 129 9.63 6.62 -1.64
CA SER A 129 10.05 6.29 -3.01
C SER A 129 8.89 6.26 -4.01
N PHE A 130 7.75 5.71 -3.61
CA PHE A 130 6.55 5.69 -4.46
C PHE A 130 5.97 7.08 -4.67
N PHE A 131 6.01 7.94 -3.65
CA PHE A 131 5.62 9.34 -3.78
C PHE A 131 6.53 10.11 -4.75
N GLN A 132 7.84 9.86 -4.70
CA GLN A 132 8.79 10.46 -5.65
C GLN A 132 8.54 9.99 -7.09
N GLU A 133 8.04 8.77 -7.27
CA GLU A 133 7.66 8.17 -8.56
C GLU A 133 6.22 8.50 -9.01
N GLY A 134 5.59 9.51 -8.40
CA GLY A 134 4.32 10.08 -8.85
C GLY A 134 3.05 9.42 -8.31
N ALA A 135 3.17 8.51 -7.33
CA ALA A 135 2.01 7.87 -6.73
C ALA A 135 1.30 8.77 -5.71
N ASN A 136 -0.02 8.71 -5.65
CA ASN A 136 -0.73 9.04 -4.42
C ASN A 136 -0.41 7.96 -3.37
N VAL A 137 0.00 8.36 -2.17
CA VAL A 137 0.47 7.41 -1.15
C VAL A 137 -0.39 7.48 0.11
N VAL A 138 -0.90 6.34 0.54
CA VAL A 138 -1.57 6.19 1.83
C VAL A 138 -0.60 5.60 2.83
N ILE A 139 -0.25 6.41 3.83
CA ILE A 139 0.59 6.06 4.97
C ILE A 139 -0.30 5.41 6.02
N ALA A 140 -0.32 4.07 6.06
CA ALA A 140 -1.12 3.33 7.02
C ALA A 140 -0.25 2.82 8.18
N ASP A 141 -0.51 3.28 9.40
CA ASP A 141 0.30 2.91 10.57
C ASP A 141 -0.50 3.04 11.87
N LEU A 142 -0.01 2.42 12.96
CA LEU A 142 -0.53 2.66 14.31
C LEU A 142 -0.06 4.00 14.88
N ASN A 143 1.14 4.46 14.48
CA ASN A 143 1.76 5.68 14.96
C ASN A 143 1.29 6.89 14.13
N ASP A 144 0.24 7.53 14.63
CA ASP A 144 -0.37 8.72 14.03
C ASP A 144 0.55 9.94 14.00
N VAL A 145 1.36 10.14 15.05
CA VAL A 145 2.31 11.25 15.12
C VAL A 145 3.34 11.15 14.00
N LYS A 146 4.06 10.03 13.89
CA LYS A 146 5.09 9.84 12.85
C LYS A 146 4.47 9.78 11.46
N GLY A 147 3.32 9.10 11.31
CA GLY A 147 2.62 9.02 10.03
C GLY A 147 2.17 10.38 9.52
N THR A 148 1.60 11.23 10.39
CA THR A 148 1.19 12.59 10.04
C THR A 148 2.39 13.49 9.73
N GLN A 149 3.50 13.35 10.47
CA GLN A 149 4.74 14.06 10.17
C GLN A 149 5.26 13.73 8.75
N LEU A 150 5.25 12.45 8.38
CA LEU A 150 5.67 12.01 7.04
C LEU A 150 4.75 12.58 5.95
N VAL A 151 3.43 12.53 6.14
CA VAL A 151 2.47 13.14 5.20
C VAL A 151 2.74 14.64 5.03
N ASN A 152 2.98 15.36 6.13
CA ASN A 152 3.30 16.78 6.08
C ASN A 152 4.64 17.06 5.37
N GLN A 153 5.63 16.18 5.53
CA GLN A 153 6.89 16.29 4.80
C GLN A 153 6.68 16.11 3.30
N LEU A 154 6.01 15.03 2.88
CA LEU A 154 5.78 14.72 1.46
C LEU A 154 4.91 15.77 0.77
N ASN A 155 3.82 16.19 1.41
CA ASN A 155 2.89 17.16 0.81
C ASN A 155 3.41 18.60 0.77
N LYS A 156 4.56 18.91 1.39
CA LYS A 156 5.25 20.19 1.20
C LYS A 156 5.93 20.27 -0.17
N GLU A 157 6.22 19.13 -0.79
CA GLU A 157 6.74 19.10 -2.14
C GLU A 157 5.66 19.57 -3.13
N ASN A 158 6.02 20.43 -4.07
CA ASN A 158 5.09 21.02 -5.03
C ASN A 158 4.73 20.04 -6.19
N ARG A 159 4.26 18.84 -5.85
CA ARG A 159 3.98 17.74 -6.77
C ARG A 159 2.49 17.58 -7.09
N ALA A 160 2.20 16.83 -8.16
CA ALA A 160 0.84 16.53 -8.62
C ALA A 160 0.10 15.52 -7.70
N ASN A 161 0.85 14.56 -7.16
CA ASN A 161 0.37 13.53 -6.27
C ASN A 161 0.32 13.99 -4.80
N LYS A 162 -0.42 13.25 -3.96
CA LYS A 162 -0.61 13.56 -2.53
C LYS A 162 -0.40 12.36 -1.63
N ALA A 163 0.04 12.63 -0.40
CA ALA A 163 0.10 11.69 0.69
C ALA A 163 -1.10 11.85 1.63
N PHE A 164 -1.57 10.76 2.23
CA PHE A 164 -2.68 10.74 3.18
C PHE A 164 -2.41 9.73 4.30
N PHE A 165 -2.68 10.08 5.55
CA PHE A 165 -2.46 9.20 6.70
C PHE A 165 -3.74 8.48 7.09
N VAL A 166 -3.63 7.19 7.41
CA VAL A 166 -4.72 6.41 8.04
C VAL A 166 -4.18 5.62 9.22
N LYS A 167 -4.83 5.77 10.39
CA LYS A 167 -4.52 4.91 11.54
C LYS A 167 -5.02 3.50 11.28
N CYS A 168 -4.12 2.52 11.24
CA CYS A 168 -4.47 1.14 10.90
C CYS A 168 -3.75 0.12 11.78
N ASP A 169 -4.52 -0.76 12.43
CA ASP A 169 -4.02 -2.01 13.01
C ASP A 169 -4.28 -3.16 12.03
N VAL A 170 -3.22 -3.66 11.38
CA VAL A 170 -3.35 -4.78 10.44
C VAL A 170 -3.82 -6.08 11.10
N SER A 171 -3.67 -6.21 12.42
CA SER A 171 -4.16 -7.35 13.19
C SER A 171 -5.69 -7.37 13.28
N ASN A 172 -6.36 -6.26 12.96
CA ASN A 172 -7.80 -6.07 13.03
C ASN A 172 -8.40 -5.91 11.62
N ALA A 173 -9.22 -6.87 11.19
CA ALA A 173 -9.82 -6.88 9.86
C ALA A 173 -10.69 -5.63 9.56
N ALA A 174 -11.44 -5.13 10.55
CA ALA A 174 -12.27 -3.93 10.37
C ALA A 174 -11.42 -2.66 10.21
N SER A 175 -10.29 -2.58 10.94
CA SER A 175 -9.33 -1.47 10.77
C SER A 175 -8.70 -1.46 9.38
N VAL A 176 -8.44 -2.64 8.80
CA VAL A 176 -7.93 -2.78 7.42
C VAL A 176 -9.00 -2.44 6.38
N GLU A 177 -10.25 -2.87 6.60
CA GLU A 177 -11.37 -2.50 5.73
C GLU A 177 -11.57 -0.98 5.71
N GLU A 178 -11.50 -0.33 6.88
CA GLU A 178 -11.60 1.13 6.97
C GLU A 178 -10.46 1.84 6.26
N MET A 179 -9.22 1.34 6.39
CA MET A 179 -8.08 1.86 5.64
C MET A 179 -8.31 1.82 4.12
N VAL A 180 -8.85 0.71 3.61
CA VAL A 180 -9.20 0.58 2.19
C VAL A 180 -10.31 1.56 1.81
N ASN A 181 -11.37 1.66 2.60
CA ASN A 181 -12.51 2.56 2.35
C ASN A 181 -12.06 4.04 2.27
N LEU A 182 -11.27 4.50 3.25
CA LEU A 182 -10.75 5.87 3.28
C LEU A 182 -9.81 6.15 2.10
N SER A 183 -9.03 5.16 1.68
CA SER A 183 -8.18 5.27 0.48
C SER A 183 -9.01 5.47 -0.79
N ILE A 184 -10.12 4.73 -0.91
CA ILE A 184 -11.06 4.87 -2.03
C ILE A 184 -11.75 6.24 -1.99
N ILE A 185 -12.21 6.69 -0.82
CA ILE A 185 -12.81 8.02 -0.67
C ILE A 185 -11.81 9.11 -1.09
N ARG A 186 -10.54 8.98 -0.70
CA ARG A 186 -9.53 10.02 -0.90
C ARG A 186 -8.97 10.06 -2.33
N PHE A 187 -8.70 8.91 -2.93
CA PHE A 187 -7.98 8.81 -4.21
C PHE A 187 -8.67 7.95 -5.26
N GLY A 188 -9.83 7.39 -4.93
CA GLY A 188 -10.71 6.78 -5.90
C GLY A 188 -10.41 5.32 -6.20
N GLY A 189 -9.49 4.68 -5.47
CA GLY A 189 -9.13 3.29 -5.72
C GLY A 189 -7.79 2.91 -5.10
N ILE A 190 -7.34 1.70 -5.39
CA ILE A 190 -6.05 1.15 -4.95
C ILE A 190 -5.41 0.40 -6.12
N ASP A 191 -4.18 0.76 -6.44
CA ASP A 191 -3.43 0.17 -7.55
C ASP A 191 -2.33 -0.74 -7.07
N THR A 192 -1.73 -0.38 -5.93
CA THR A 192 -0.74 -1.21 -5.26
C THR A 192 -1.01 -1.24 -3.76
N LEU A 193 -1.00 -2.44 -3.17
CA LEU A 193 -1.07 -2.64 -1.73
C LEU A 193 0.23 -3.27 -1.24
N ILE A 194 1.04 -2.49 -0.53
CA ILE A 194 2.26 -2.96 0.12
C ILE A 194 1.92 -3.36 1.56
N SER A 195 1.77 -4.67 1.79
CA SER A 195 1.62 -5.24 3.14
C SER A 195 3.00 -5.38 3.78
N ASN A 196 3.42 -4.35 4.51
CA ASN A 196 4.76 -4.26 5.11
C ASN A 196 4.79 -4.39 6.64
N ALA A 197 3.70 -4.04 7.33
CA ALA A 197 3.64 -4.11 8.78
C ALA A 197 4.04 -5.50 9.31
N GLY A 198 4.87 -5.51 10.36
CA GLY A 198 5.36 -6.74 10.96
C GLY A 198 6.10 -6.47 12.27
N ILE A 199 6.13 -7.49 13.14
CA ILE A 199 6.77 -7.43 14.45
C ILE A 199 7.58 -8.70 14.69
N LEU A 200 8.64 -8.59 15.50
CA LEU A 200 9.47 -9.73 15.87
C LEU A 200 9.83 -9.64 17.35
N ARG A 201 9.65 -10.75 18.07
CA ARG A 201 10.25 -10.98 19.38
C ARG A 201 11.05 -12.27 19.36
N ALA A 202 12.32 -12.19 19.73
CA ALA A 202 13.19 -13.35 19.80
C ALA A 202 12.97 -14.10 21.12
N GLY A 203 13.11 -15.42 21.10
CA GLY A 203 12.97 -16.28 22.29
C GLY A 203 13.15 -17.76 21.96
N GLY A 204 13.67 -18.52 22.93
CA GLY A 204 13.73 -19.99 22.86
C GLY A 204 12.36 -20.65 23.03
N LEU A 205 12.28 -21.97 22.87
CA LEU A 205 11.03 -22.71 23.12
C LEU A 205 10.61 -22.64 24.58
N ASP A 206 11.57 -22.68 25.51
CA ASP A 206 11.32 -22.66 26.95
C ASP A 206 10.91 -21.28 27.48
N GLU A 207 11.09 -20.21 26.69
CA GLU A 207 10.88 -18.80 27.08
C GLU A 207 9.71 -18.15 26.34
N MET A 208 9.24 -18.75 25.23
CA MET A 208 8.26 -18.11 24.37
C MET A 208 6.86 -18.22 24.96
N GLU A 209 6.34 -17.08 25.41
CA GLU A 209 4.95 -16.98 25.87
C GLU A 209 3.96 -17.24 24.72
N PRO A 210 2.92 -18.07 24.93
CA PRO A 210 1.89 -18.33 23.92
C PRO A 210 1.24 -17.05 23.36
N SER A 211 0.99 -16.06 24.22
CA SER A 211 0.41 -14.78 23.82
C SER A 211 1.31 -13.97 22.86
N VAL A 212 2.63 -14.07 23.02
CA VAL A 212 3.62 -13.43 22.15
C VAL A 212 3.69 -14.15 20.79
N PHE A 213 3.62 -15.48 20.79
CA PHE A 213 3.51 -16.30 19.58
C PHE A 213 2.24 -15.95 18.78
N GLU A 214 1.09 -15.90 19.46
CA GLU A 214 -0.20 -15.54 18.86
C GLU A 214 -0.19 -14.12 18.30
N LEU A 215 0.34 -13.16 19.05
CA LEU A 215 0.45 -11.77 18.59
C LEU A 215 1.30 -11.65 17.32
N MET A 216 2.45 -12.33 17.27
CA MET A 216 3.30 -12.35 16.06
C MET A 216 2.57 -12.97 14.87
N THR A 217 1.80 -14.04 15.08
CA THR A 217 0.99 -14.66 14.02
C THR A 217 -0.11 -13.72 13.54
N LYS A 218 -0.84 -13.09 14.47
CA LYS A 218 -1.92 -12.16 14.17
C LYS A 218 -1.45 -10.97 13.34
N VAL A 219 -0.29 -10.41 13.65
CA VAL A 219 0.26 -9.27 12.91
C VAL A 219 0.91 -9.70 11.59
N ASN A 220 1.86 -10.65 11.61
CA ASN A 220 2.68 -10.96 10.44
C ASN A 220 1.99 -11.85 9.40
N TYR A 221 1.06 -12.71 9.84
CA TYR A 221 0.35 -13.66 8.96
C TYR A 221 -1.07 -13.19 8.69
N ASN A 222 -1.92 -13.05 9.72
CA ASN A 222 -3.31 -12.64 9.51
C ASN A 222 -3.40 -11.23 8.94
N GLY A 223 -2.50 -10.32 9.34
CA GLY A 223 -2.44 -8.97 8.78
C GLY A 223 -2.25 -8.94 7.26
N PHE A 224 -1.43 -9.85 6.70
CA PHE A 224 -1.29 -9.96 5.25
C PHE A 224 -2.59 -10.45 4.60
N PHE A 225 -3.23 -11.48 5.17
CA PHE A 225 -4.52 -11.96 4.70
C PHE A 225 -5.59 -10.86 4.72
N HIS A 226 -5.72 -10.10 5.82
CA HIS A 226 -6.69 -9.00 5.92
C HIS A 226 -6.46 -7.97 4.82
N CYS A 227 -5.21 -7.55 4.62
CA CYS A 227 -4.81 -6.60 3.59
C CYS A 227 -5.18 -7.13 2.19
N ALA A 228 -4.74 -8.33 1.85
CA ALA A 228 -4.98 -8.92 0.53
C ALA A 228 -6.48 -9.06 0.25
N LYS A 229 -7.26 -9.56 1.21
CA LYS A 229 -8.72 -9.72 1.09
C LYS A 229 -9.43 -8.39 0.83
N ALA A 230 -9.12 -7.36 1.62
CA ALA A 230 -9.77 -6.05 1.49
C ALA A 230 -9.36 -5.33 0.20
N GLY A 231 -8.06 -5.32 -0.13
CA GLY A 231 -7.55 -4.67 -1.34
C GLY A 231 -8.01 -5.35 -2.62
N ALA A 232 -7.97 -6.69 -2.69
CA ALA A 232 -8.37 -7.43 -3.87
C ALA A 232 -9.85 -7.19 -4.24
N ALA A 233 -10.72 -6.95 -3.25
CA ALA A 233 -12.13 -6.70 -3.51
C ALA A 233 -12.37 -5.44 -4.37
N ILE A 234 -11.61 -4.36 -4.17
CA ILE A 234 -11.76 -3.14 -4.99
C ILE A 234 -10.94 -3.22 -6.27
N MET A 235 -9.76 -3.85 -6.23
CA MET A 235 -8.94 -4.07 -7.42
C MET A 235 -9.71 -4.88 -8.48
N LYS A 236 -10.52 -5.87 -8.07
CA LYS A 236 -11.41 -6.65 -8.97
C LYS A 236 -12.44 -5.76 -9.68
N VAL A 237 -12.90 -4.68 -9.05
CA VAL A 237 -13.78 -3.68 -9.70
C VAL A 237 -12.97 -2.90 -10.74
N GLN A 238 -11.80 -2.38 -10.35
CA GLN A 238 -10.97 -1.56 -11.23
C GLN A 238 -10.56 -2.30 -12.50
N THR A 239 -10.07 -3.54 -12.38
CA THR A 239 -9.61 -4.31 -13.53
C THR A 239 -10.77 -4.72 -14.44
N LYS A 240 -12.00 -4.89 -13.92
CA LYS A 240 -13.20 -5.11 -14.77
C LYS A 240 -13.57 -3.88 -15.61
N MET A 241 -13.30 -2.69 -15.08
CA MET A 241 -13.59 -1.42 -15.76
C MET A 241 -12.54 -1.04 -16.81
N LYS A 242 -11.27 -1.46 -16.63
CA LYS A 242 -10.17 -1.22 -17.57
C LYS A 242 -9.43 -2.53 -17.86
N SER A 243 -9.68 -3.13 -19.03
CA SER A 243 -9.29 -4.51 -19.37
C SER A 243 -7.78 -4.74 -19.49
N ASN A 244 -7.00 -3.70 -19.81
CA ASN A 244 -5.54 -3.73 -19.88
C ASN A 244 -4.87 -3.28 -18.56
N TYR A 245 -5.63 -3.21 -17.47
CA TYR A 245 -5.13 -2.75 -16.19
C TYR A 245 -4.74 -3.90 -15.28
N PHE A 246 -3.54 -3.82 -14.69
CA PHE A 246 -3.07 -4.68 -13.62
C PHE A 246 -3.00 -3.92 -12.29
N ALA A 247 -3.26 -4.64 -11.21
CA ALA A 247 -3.04 -4.19 -9.85
C ALA A 247 -2.10 -5.15 -9.11
N ASP A 248 -1.45 -4.65 -8.06
CA ASP A 248 -0.37 -5.37 -7.38
C ASP A 248 -0.60 -5.44 -5.87
N ILE A 249 -0.46 -6.64 -5.31
CA ILE A 249 -0.37 -6.86 -3.87
C ILE A 249 1.03 -7.35 -3.59
N ILE A 250 1.78 -6.60 -2.79
CA ILE A 250 3.16 -6.92 -2.45
C ILE A 250 3.27 -7.14 -0.96
N GLN A 251 3.74 -8.32 -0.56
CA GLN A 251 4.11 -8.59 0.82
C GLN A 251 5.58 -8.24 1.04
N ILE A 252 5.88 -7.38 2.02
CA ILE A 252 7.26 -7.29 2.53
C ILE A 252 7.45 -8.43 3.54
N ASN A 253 8.00 -9.51 3.03
CA ASN A 253 8.31 -10.73 3.76
C ASN A 253 9.71 -10.59 4.38
N SER A 254 10.54 -11.63 4.35
CA SER A 254 11.87 -11.66 4.94
C SER A 254 12.67 -12.83 4.38
N LYS A 255 14.00 -12.78 4.44
CA LYS A 255 14.84 -13.98 4.30
C LYS A 255 14.45 -15.09 5.27
N SER A 256 13.84 -14.76 6.42
CA SER A 256 13.32 -15.74 7.39
C SER A 256 12.06 -16.47 6.90
N GLY A 257 11.44 -16.03 5.80
CA GLY A 257 10.42 -16.80 5.09
C GLY A 257 11.01 -17.86 4.15
N LEU A 258 12.32 -17.76 3.83
CA LEU A 258 13.03 -18.67 2.94
C LEU A 258 13.86 -19.71 3.69
N LYS A 259 14.25 -19.39 4.93
CA LYS A 259 15.07 -20.26 5.78
C LYS A 259 14.70 -20.06 7.24
N GLY A 260 14.62 -21.17 7.98
CA GLY A 260 14.37 -21.15 9.42
C GLY A 260 15.37 -20.24 10.16
N SER A 261 14.89 -19.56 11.20
CA SER A 261 15.69 -18.63 11.99
C SER A 261 15.72 -19.05 13.45
N ASN A 262 16.92 -19.36 13.96
CA ASN A 262 17.12 -19.75 15.36
C ASN A 262 16.52 -18.71 16.33
N LYS A 263 15.83 -19.18 17.38
CA LYS A 263 15.07 -18.40 18.37
C LYS A 263 14.18 -17.27 17.80
N ASN A 264 13.66 -17.42 16.57
CA ASN A 264 12.68 -16.53 15.94
C ASN A 264 11.54 -17.35 15.29
N PHE A 265 11.24 -18.54 15.80
CA PHE A 265 10.40 -19.52 15.12
C PHE A 265 8.98 -19.02 14.83
N ALA A 266 8.37 -18.22 15.71
CA ALA A 266 7.06 -17.62 15.47
C ALA A 266 7.07 -16.66 14.26
N TYR A 267 8.09 -15.80 14.18
CA TYR A 267 8.28 -14.88 13.06
C TYR A 267 8.59 -15.64 11.76
N ALA A 268 9.52 -16.61 11.81
CA ALA A 268 9.87 -17.42 10.65
C ALA A 268 8.65 -18.22 10.15
N GLY A 269 7.90 -18.89 11.03
CA GLY A 269 6.69 -19.62 10.67
C GLY A 269 5.65 -18.72 9.99
N ALA A 270 5.39 -17.54 10.54
CA ALA A 270 4.49 -16.56 9.90
C ALA A 270 5.00 -16.08 8.53
N LYS A 271 6.32 -15.90 8.37
CA LYS A 271 6.93 -15.46 7.10
C LYS A 271 6.97 -16.58 6.04
N PHE A 272 7.21 -17.83 6.44
CA PHE A 272 7.04 -19.02 5.57
C PHE A 272 5.58 -19.15 5.13
N GLY A 273 4.64 -19.10 6.07
CA GLY A 273 3.21 -19.11 5.75
C GLY A 273 2.83 -17.97 4.82
N GLY A 274 3.41 -16.78 5.02
CA GLY A 274 3.21 -15.63 4.14
C GLY A 274 3.54 -15.90 2.67
N ILE A 275 4.59 -16.68 2.39
CA ILE A 275 4.90 -17.11 1.01
C ILE A 275 3.83 -18.07 0.47
N GLY A 276 3.36 -19.00 1.30
CA GLY A 276 2.23 -19.88 0.95
C GLY A 276 0.96 -19.09 0.61
N LEU A 277 0.65 -18.05 1.40
CA LEU A 277 -0.44 -17.11 1.10
C LEU A 277 -0.21 -16.36 -0.21
N THR A 278 1.00 -15.84 -0.44
CA THR A 278 1.35 -15.15 -1.70
C THR A 278 1.08 -16.04 -2.91
N GLN A 279 1.56 -17.29 -2.89
CA GLN A 279 1.32 -18.24 -3.98
C GLN A 279 -0.16 -18.57 -4.15
N SER A 280 -0.87 -18.81 -3.05
CA SER A 280 -2.29 -19.17 -3.08
C SER A 280 -3.15 -18.02 -3.61
N PHE A 281 -2.91 -16.80 -3.14
CA PHE A 281 -3.62 -15.60 -3.61
C PHE A 281 -3.26 -15.26 -5.05
N ALA A 282 -2.00 -15.46 -5.48
CA ALA A 282 -1.62 -15.27 -6.87
C ALA A 282 -2.42 -16.17 -7.82
N LEU A 283 -2.59 -17.46 -7.50
CA LEU A 283 -3.39 -18.38 -8.29
C LEU A 283 -4.86 -17.95 -8.38
N GLU A 284 -5.44 -17.48 -7.28
CA GLU A 284 -6.84 -17.02 -7.24
C GLU A 284 -7.04 -15.70 -8.01
N LEU A 285 -6.09 -14.76 -7.88
CA LEU A 285 -6.29 -13.37 -8.26
C LEU A 285 -5.76 -13.02 -9.66
N MET A 286 -4.86 -13.83 -10.23
CA MET A 286 -4.34 -13.61 -11.58
C MET A 286 -5.42 -13.57 -12.68
N PRO A 287 -6.49 -14.39 -12.66
CA PRO A 287 -7.62 -14.25 -13.60
C PRO A 287 -8.29 -12.87 -13.56
N ASN A 288 -8.12 -12.12 -12.47
CA ASN A 288 -8.59 -10.74 -12.34
C ASN A 288 -7.51 -9.68 -12.61
N ARG A 289 -6.34 -10.07 -13.15
CA ARG A 289 -5.16 -9.21 -13.38
C ARG A 289 -4.65 -8.54 -12.11
N ILE A 290 -4.70 -9.28 -11.00
CA ILE A 290 -4.15 -8.84 -9.72
C ILE A 290 -2.99 -9.76 -9.39
N LYS A 291 -1.78 -9.22 -9.42
CA LYS A 291 -0.57 -9.95 -9.10
C LYS A 291 -0.33 -9.93 -7.60
N VAL A 292 0.21 -11.02 -7.08
CA VAL A 292 0.58 -11.14 -5.66
C VAL A 292 2.00 -11.66 -5.57
N ASN A 293 2.92 -10.86 -5.04
CA ASN A 293 4.33 -11.24 -4.89
C ASN A 293 4.83 -10.92 -3.48
N ALA A 294 5.86 -11.63 -3.05
CA ALA A 294 6.56 -11.39 -1.79
C ALA A 294 7.98 -10.90 -2.08
N ILE A 295 8.38 -9.80 -1.46
CA ILE A 295 9.79 -9.38 -1.42
C ILE A 295 10.37 -9.92 -0.12
N CYS A 296 11.54 -10.55 -0.18
CA CYS A 296 12.21 -11.19 0.95
C CYS A 296 13.54 -10.47 1.27
N PRO A 297 13.51 -9.34 2.00
CA PRO A 297 14.72 -8.60 2.34
C PRO A 297 15.65 -9.37 3.27
N GLY A 298 16.94 -9.05 3.15
CA GLY A 298 17.94 -9.28 4.17
C GLY A 298 17.80 -8.33 5.36
N ASN A 299 18.86 -8.21 6.15
CA ASN A 299 18.84 -7.40 7.36
C ASN A 299 18.99 -5.92 7.02
N PHE A 300 18.06 -5.07 7.46
CA PHE A 300 18.22 -3.61 7.42
C PHE A 300 18.79 -3.13 8.75
N PHE A 301 20.11 -3.14 8.86
CA PHE A 301 20.81 -2.92 10.13
C PHE A 301 20.59 -1.52 10.70
N GLU A 302 20.42 -0.51 9.85
CA GLU A 302 20.15 0.87 10.26
C GLU A 302 18.67 1.08 10.63
N GLY A 303 17.79 0.19 10.18
CA GLY A 303 16.35 0.28 10.41
C GLY A 303 15.94 -0.02 11.85
N PRO A 304 14.79 0.51 12.31
CA PRO A 304 14.38 0.47 13.71
C PRO A 304 14.20 -0.95 14.26
N LEU A 305 13.85 -1.93 13.41
CA LEU A 305 13.76 -3.32 13.84
C LEU A 305 15.12 -3.83 14.37
N TRP A 306 16.24 -3.40 13.79
CA TRP A 306 17.57 -3.84 14.19
C TRP A 306 18.22 -2.89 15.21
N SER A 307 18.19 -1.58 14.93
CA SER A 307 19.00 -0.56 15.60
C SER A 307 18.36 0.09 16.83
N ASP A 308 17.07 -0.15 17.10
CA ASP A 308 16.41 0.42 18.27
C ASP A 308 17.15 0.02 19.57
N PRO A 309 17.52 0.97 20.44
CA PRO A 309 18.40 0.72 21.57
C PRO A 309 17.77 -0.13 22.68
N GLU A 310 16.44 -0.18 22.74
CA GLU A 310 15.71 -0.92 23.79
C GLU A 310 15.12 -2.22 23.23
N LYS A 311 14.59 -2.17 22.01
CA LYS A 311 13.76 -3.22 21.42
C LYS A 311 14.34 -3.76 20.12
N GLY A 312 15.49 -3.27 19.67
CA GLY A 312 16.12 -3.70 18.43
C GLY A 312 16.66 -5.13 18.49
N LEU A 313 16.81 -5.77 17.33
CA LEU A 313 17.33 -7.13 17.24
C LEU A 313 18.77 -7.25 17.74
N PHE A 314 19.60 -6.21 17.61
CA PHE A 314 20.96 -6.29 18.13
C PHE A 314 21.01 -6.53 19.64
N ILE A 315 20.25 -5.75 20.42
CA ILE A 315 20.20 -5.92 21.87
C ILE A 315 19.47 -7.20 22.27
N GLN A 316 18.36 -7.55 21.59
CA GLN A 316 17.66 -8.81 21.83
C GLN A 316 18.58 -10.03 21.58
N TYR A 317 19.39 -10.00 20.53
CA TYR A 317 20.24 -11.14 20.16
C TYR A 317 21.47 -11.27 21.04
N LEU A 318 22.02 -10.14 21.50
CA LEU A 318 23.07 -10.12 22.51
C LEU A 318 22.56 -10.77 23.81
N ASN A 319 21.42 -10.30 24.32
CA ASN A 319 20.84 -10.81 25.57
C ASN A 319 20.42 -12.29 25.47
N ALA A 320 19.90 -12.71 24.31
CA ALA A 320 19.51 -14.10 24.09
C ALA A 320 20.69 -15.05 23.82
N GLY A 321 21.93 -14.55 23.82
CA GLY A 321 23.14 -15.34 23.55
C GLY A 321 23.13 -15.99 22.16
N LYS A 322 22.50 -15.34 21.16
CA LYS A 322 22.34 -15.91 19.81
C LYS A 322 23.64 -16.04 19.04
N VAL A 323 24.60 -15.16 19.30
CA VAL A 323 25.92 -15.15 18.69
C VAL A 323 26.92 -15.59 19.74
N PRO A 324 27.44 -16.84 19.67
CA PRO A 324 28.41 -17.34 20.63
C PRO A 324 29.63 -16.42 20.73
N GLY A 325 29.95 -15.99 21.95
CA GLY A 325 31.11 -15.13 22.23
C GLY A 325 30.91 -13.63 21.98
N ALA A 326 29.74 -13.18 21.51
CA ALA A 326 29.45 -11.76 21.38
C ALA A 326 29.40 -11.08 22.77
N LYS A 327 30.12 -9.96 22.91
CA LYS A 327 30.15 -9.16 24.14
C LYS A 327 29.50 -7.79 23.96
N SER A 328 29.19 -7.41 22.73
CA SER A 328 28.64 -6.12 22.35
C SER A 328 27.66 -6.22 21.18
N ILE A 329 26.86 -5.18 20.99
CA ILE A 329 26.01 -5.00 19.79
C ILE A 329 26.85 -5.04 18.52
N GLU A 330 28.06 -4.49 18.56
CA GLU A 330 28.98 -4.47 17.41
C GLU A 330 29.45 -5.87 17.02
N ASP A 331 29.69 -6.76 18.00
CA ASP A 331 30.03 -8.16 17.71
C ASP A 331 28.86 -8.88 17.02
N VAL A 332 27.62 -8.63 17.49
CA VAL A 332 26.41 -9.16 16.85
C VAL A 332 26.30 -8.63 15.43
N LYS A 333 26.49 -7.33 15.22
CA LYS A 333 26.42 -6.70 13.90
C LYS A 333 27.44 -7.30 12.93
N LYS A 334 28.72 -7.35 13.32
CA LYS A 334 29.79 -7.96 12.51
C LYS A 334 29.50 -9.41 12.15
N HIS A 335 28.94 -10.19 13.09
CA HIS A 335 28.56 -11.57 12.83
C HIS A 335 27.48 -11.71 11.76
N TYR A 336 26.46 -10.84 11.75
CA TYR A 336 25.41 -10.90 10.73
C TYR A 336 25.84 -10.27 9.40
N GLU A 337 26.70 -9.25 9.42
CA GLU A 337 27.29 -8.67 8.21
C GLU A 337 28.19 -9.66 7.47
N SER A 338 29.01 -10.44 8.19
CA SER A 338 29.90 -11.44 7.58
C SER A 338 29.16 -12.58 6.86
N GLN A 339 27.87 -12.77 7.14
CA GLN A 339 27.01 -13.73 6.46
C GLN A 339 26.41 -13.19 5.16
N VAL A 340 26.59 -11.91 4.85
CA VAL A 340 26.04 -11.28 3.64
C VAL A 340 27.16 -11.14 2.61
N PRO A 341 27.16 -11.90 1.50
CA PRO A 341 28.19 -11.79 0.46
C PRO A 341 28.40 -10.38 -0.09
N ALA A 342 27.33 -9.57 -0.16
CA ALA A 342 27.42 -8.16 -0.56
C ALA A 342 28.16 -7.25 0.44
N GLY A 343 28.55 -7.75 1.61
CA GLY A 343 29.36 -7.04 2.61
C GLY A 343 28.66 -5.89 3.33
N ARG A 344 27.32 -5.83 3.29
CA ARG A 344 26.52 -4.76 3.91
C ARG A 344 25.09 -5.20 4.23
N GLY A 345 24.40 -4.42 5.05
CA GLY A 345 22.94 -4.51 5.23
C GLY A 345 22.15 -4.18 3.96
N CYS A 346 20.92 -4.70 3.91
CA CYS A 346 19.92 -4.36 2.92
C CYS A 346 19.42 -2.92 3.15
N ARG A 347 19.32 -2.13 2.08
CA ARG A 347 18.81 -0.76 2.11
C ARG A 347 17.41 -0.70 1.54
N VAL A 348 16.69 0.38 1.83
CA VAL A 348 15.36 0.66 1.26
C VAL A 348 15.38 0.55 -0.27
N ILE A 349 16.37 1.17 -0.92
CA ILE A 349 16.47 1.19 -2.39
C ILE A 349 16.61 -0.20 -3.00
N ASP A 350 17.27 -1.15 -2.31
CA ASP A 350 17.39 -2.52 -2.79
C ASP A 350 16.01 -3.19 -2.84
N VAL A 351 15.18 -2.96 -1.82
CA VAL A 351 13.81 -3.48 -1.72
C VAL A 351 12.90 -2.80 -2.74
N VAL A 352 12.94 -1.48 -2.86
CA VAL A 352 12.12 -0.71 -3.80
C VAL A 352 12.37 -1.14 -5.25
N ARG A 353 13.63 -1.40 -5.63
CA ARG A 353 13.96 -1.91 -6.97
C ARG A 353 13.31 -3.26 -7.25
N ALA A 354 13.31 -4.17 -6.28
CA ALA A 354 12.65 -5.47 -6.41
C ALA A 354 11.12 -5.35 -6.47
N ILE A 355 10.53 -4.42 -5.72
CA ILE A 355 9.10 -4.11 -5.80
C ILE A 355 8.75 -3.65 -7.22
N PHE A 356 9.49 -2.70 -7.78
CA PHE A 356 9.18 -2.21 -9.13
C PHE A 356 9.40 -3.26 -10.21
N TYR A 357 10.40 -4.13 -10.09
CA TYR A 357 10.54 -5.30 -10.95
C TYR A 357 9.25 -6.15 -10.94
N ALA A 358 8.72 -6.46 -9.75
CA ALA A 358 7.50 -7.26 -9.61
C ALA A 358 6.25 -6.54 -10.17
N ILE A 359 6.17 -5.21 -10.04
CA ILE A 359 5.05 -4.41 -10.56
C ILE A 359 5.09 -4.32 -12.09
N GLU A 360 6.27 -4.13 -12.69
CA GLU A 360 6.40 -3.98 -14.15
C GLU A 360 6.29 -5.29 -14.93
N GLN A 361 6.52 -6.43 -14.27
CA GLN A 361 6.39 -7.73 -14.90
C GLN A 361 4.93 -8.20 -14.93
N GLU A 362 4.29 -8.24 -16.09
CA GLU A 362 2.89 -8.69 -16.24
C GLU A 362 2.74 -10.23 -16.26
N TYR A 363 3.81 -10.96 -16.59
CA TYR A 363 3.77 -12.42 -16.74
C TYR A 363 4.19 -13.18 -15.47
N GLU A 364 4.52 -12.48 -14.39
CA GLU A 364 5.03 -13.05 -13.15
C GLU A 364 4.12 -12.73 -11.96
N THR A 365 3.73 -13.76 -11.21
CA THR A 365 3.02 -13.64 -9.93
C THR A 365 3.35 -14.84 -9.04
N GLY A 366 3.08 -14.74 -7.75
CA GLY A 366 3.29 -15.80 -6.76
C GLY A 366 4.74 -15.97 -6.32
N GLN A 367 5.64 -15.05 -6.68
CA GLN A 367 7.07 -15.21 -6.44
C GLN A 367 7.47 -14.74 -5.03
N ALA A 368 8.50 -15.38 -4.49
CA ALA A 368 9.23 -14.90 -3.32
C ALA A 368 10.59 -14.38 -3.79
N ILE A 369 10.72 -13.07 -3.95
CA ILE A 369 11.90 -12.42 -4.55
C ILE A 369 12.95 -12.14 -3.47
N PRO A 370 14.11 -12.84 -3.44
CA PRO A 370 15.13 -12.61 -2.45
C PRO A 370 15.87 -11.29 -2.68
N VAL A 371 15.93 -10.43 -1.65
CA VAL A 371 16.74 -9.20 -1.64
C VAL A 371 17.72 -9.29 -0.47
N THR A 372 18.60 -10.29 -0.55
CA THR A 372 19.36 -10.78 0.61
C THR A 372 20.87 -10.54 0.52
N GLY A 373 21.33 -9.78 -0.48
CA GLY A 373 22.76 -9.54 -0.71
C GLY A 373 23.57 -10.82 -0.95
N GLY A 374 22.93 -11.87 -1.47
CA GLY A 374 23.52 -13.18 -1.71
C GLY A 374 23.42 -14.17 -0.54
N GLN A 375 22.88 -13.76 0.62
CA GLN A 375 22.82 -14.63 1.81
C GLN A 375 21.88 -15.84 1.62
N ASN A 376 20.81 -15.67 0.85
CA ASN A 376 19.89 -16.74 0.48
C ASN A 376 19.69 -16.71 -1.04
N MET A 377 20.00 -17.83 -1.70
CA MET A 377 19.70 -18.07 -3.11
C MET A 377 18.61 -19.14 -3.18
N LEU A 378 17.63 -18.96 -4.07
CA LEU A 378 16.61 -19.98 -4.31
C LEU A 378 17.18 -21.05 -5.22
N SER A 379 16.86 -22.31 -4.93
CA SER A 379 17.30 -23.50 -5.67
C SER A 379 16.28 -23.94 -6.70
#